data_AF-A0AB39K686-F1
#
_entry.id   AF-A0AB39K686-F1
#
_cell.length_a   1.000
_cell.length_b   1.000
_cell.length_c   1.000
_cell.angle_alpha   90.00
_cell.angle_beta   90.00
_cell.angle_gamma   90.00
#
_symmetry.space_group_name_H-M   'P 1'
#
loop_
_entity.id
_entity.type
_entity.pdbx_description
1 polymer ?
#
loop_
_entity_poly.entity_id
_entity_poly.type
_entity_poly.pdbx_seq_one_letter_code
_entity_poly.pdbx_strand_id
1 'polypeptide(L)'
;MVPAQGNDPHHIRLTPHKIIKVLELFKVSKPRDALRNASHSNYIYILDGNKPLYLSIVTSSRPLPSIDYLLLKDQKNTFTNQPNIINGYLINKDSTTDNPNLEEIELKVKSQLRTGYAERFQSVAAQYTARIGVDYFNEKTL
;
A
#
# COMPACT_ATOMS: atom_id res chain seq x y z
N MET A 1 9.20 22.71 9.14
CA MET A 1 9.13 21.44 9.91
C MET A 1 7.69 20.99 9.91
N VAL A 2 7.39 19.86 9.26
CA VAL A 2 6.03 19.29 9.27
C VAL A 2 5.79 18.71 10.67
N PRO A 3 4.68 19.07 11.35
CA PRO A 3 4.39 18.54 12.69
C PRO A 3 4.28 17.02 12.63
N ALA A 4 4.79 16.35 13.68
CA ALA A 4 4.96 14.91 13.79
C ALA A 4 3.67 14.12 13.47
N GLN A 5 3.49 13.76 12.19
CA GLN A 5 2.51 12.77 11.73
C GLN A 5 2.98 11.35 12.08
N GLY A 6 3.27 11.11 13.35
CA GLY A 6 3.89 9.87 13.84
C GLY A 6 3.34 9.37 15.18
N ASN A 7 2.17 9.84 15.63
CA ASN A 7 1.66 9.55 16.97
C ASN A 7 0.35 8.74 17.00
N ASP A 8 0.15 7.82 16.07
CA ASP A 8 -0.78 6.72 16.35
C ASP A 8 -0.12 5.79 17.39
N PRO A 9 -0.76 5.47 18.53
CA PRO A 9 -0.17 4.66 19.61
C PRO A 9 0.40 3.32 19.13
N HIS A 10 -0.16 2.78 18.04
CA HIS A 10 0.30 1.56 17.40
C HIS A 10 1.69 1.70 16.76
N HIS A 11 2.06 2.86 16.21
CA HIS A 11 3.38 3.08 15.61
C HIS A 11 4.51 3.05 16.65
N ILE A 12 4.26 3.57 17.85
CA ILE A 12 5.22 3.50 18.97
C ILE A 12 5.40 2.04 19.41
N ARG A 13 4.30 1.30 19.58
CA ARG A 13 4.32 -0.11 20.00
C ARG A 13 5.02 -1.03 19.01
N LEU A 14 5.05 -0.66 17.73
CA LEU A 14 5.65 -1.47 16.69
C LEU A 14 7.10 -1.09 16.39
N THR A 15 7.61 0.00 16.95
CA THR A 15 9.03 0.39 16.82
C THR A 15 9.91 -0.74 17.36
N PRO A 16 10.95 -1.20 16.63
CA PRO A 16 11.55 -0.59 15.43
C PRO A 16 10.93 -0.98 14.08
N HIS A 17 9.92 -1.84 14.06
CA HIS A 17 9.13 -2.20 12.88
C HIS A 17 8.21 -1.06 12.43
N LYS A 18 7.82 -1.09 11.16
CA LYS A 18 6.94 -0.07 10.57
C LYS A 18 5.80 -0.73 9.82
N ILE A 19 4.56 -0.35 10.12
CA ILE A 19 3.44 -0.69 9.26
C ILE A 19 3.40 0.32 8.11
N ILE A 20 3.31 -0.19 6.89
CA ILE A 20 3.04 0.60 5.70
C ILE A 20 1.75 0.14 5.03
N LYS A 21 1.07 1.10 4.40
CA LYS A 21 -0.04 0.82 3.49
C LYS A 21 0.49 0.70 2.08
N VAL A 22 0.04 -0.32 1.37
CA VAL A 22 0.39 -0.53 -0.05
C VAL A 22 -0.88 -0.61 -0.88
N LEU A 23 -0.78 -0.13 -2.13
CA LEU A 23 -1.82 -0.28 -3.13
C LEU A 23 -1.40 -1.36 -4.11
N GLU A 24 -2.30 -2.29 -4.39
CA GLU A 24 -2.09 -3.30 -5.42
C GLU A 24 -2.11 -2.63 -6.82
N LEU A 25 -1.17 -3.02 -7.67
CA LEU A 25 -1.08 -2.53 -9.05
C LEU A 25 -1.33 -3.67 -10.02
N PHE A 26 -2.33 -3.48 -10.86
CA PHE A 26 -2.74 -4.42 -11.89
C PHE A 26 -2.19 -4.03 -13.25
N LYS A 27 -1.70 -5.01 -13.99
CA LYS A 27 -1.24 -4.79 -15.36
C LYS A 27 -2.41 -4.51 -16.29
N VAL A 28 -2.30 -3.43 -17.07
CA VAL A 28 -3.30 -3.07 -18.07
C VAL A 28 -3.02 -3.83 -19.36
N SER A 29 -4.03 -4.55 -19.86
CA SER A 29 -3.96 -5.32 -21.12
C SER A 29 -4.10 -4.46 -22.38
N LYS A 30 -4.80 -3.30 -22.29
CA LYS A 30 -5.00 -2.34 -23.38
C LYS A 30 -4.37 -0.97 -23.07
N PRO A 31 -3.05 -0.79 -23.31
CA PRO A 31 -2.33 0.45 -23.02
C PRO A 31 -2.91 1.74 -23.61
N ARG A 32 -3.46 1.68 -24.83
CA ARG A 32 -4.03 2.86 -25.51
C ARG A 32 -5.25 3.41 -24.78
N ASP A 33 -6.06 2.54 -24.18
CA ASP A 33 -7.25 2.94 -23.42
C ASP A 33 -6.85 3.53 -22.05
N ALA A 34 -5.79 3.00 -21.43
CA ALA A 34 -5.22 3.60 -20.22
C ALA A 34 -4.67 5.00 -20.49
N LEU A 35 -3.93 5.21 -21.59
CA LEU A 35 -3.41 6.52 -21.97
C LEU A 35 -4.52 7.57 -22.15
N ARG A 36 -5.64 7.19 -22.78
CA ARG A 36 -6.81 8.08 -22.91
C ARG A 36 -7.41 8.47 -21.56
N ASN A 37 -7.30 7.59 -20.58
CA ASN A 37 -7.81 7.78 -19.24
C ASN A 37 -6.74 8.16 -18.21
N ALA A 38 -5.54 8.58 -18.65
CA ALA A 38 -4.41 8.91 -17.78
C ALA A 38 -4.72 10.01 -16.76
N SER A 39 -5.68 10.90 -17.08
CA SER A 39 -6.18 11.96 -16.22
C SER A 39 -6.92 11.45 -14.98
N HIS A 40 -7.44 10.22 -14.98
CA HIS A 40 -8.24 9.67 -13.89
C HIS A 40 -7.42 9.27 -12.66
N SER A 41 -6.13 9.63 -12.57
CA SER A 41 -5.23 9.36 -11.43
C SER A 41 -5.06 7.89 -11.04
N ASN A 42 -5.71 6.97 -11.76
CA ASN A 42 -5.77 5.55 -11.47
C ASN A 42 -4.71 4.73 -12.23
N TYR A 43 -3.84 5.38 -13.00
CA TYR A 43 -2.87 4.73 -13.88
C TYR A 43 -1.43 5.17 -13.57
N ILE A 44 -0.50 4.22 -13.63
CA ILE A 44 0.95 4.44 -13.55
C ILE A 44 1.59 3.94 -14.84
N TYR A 45 2.53 4.74 -15.33
CA TYR A 45 3.34 4.43 -16.49
C TYR A 45 4.78 4.30 -16.04
N ILE A 46 5.35 3.10 -16.19
CA ILE A 46 6.76 2.85 -15.89
C ILE A 46 7.46 2.25 -17.10
N LEU A 47 8.77 2.44 -17.16
CA LEU A 47 9.65 1.73 -18.07
C LEU A 47 10.38 0.66 -17.24
N ASP A 48 10.10 -0.62 -17.53
CA ASP A 48 10.88 -1.71 -16.96
C ASP A 48 11.99 -2.06 -17.96
N GLY A 49 13.21 -1.56 -17.68
CA GLY A 49 14.28 -1.48 -18.66
C GLY A 49 13.89 -0.55 -19.81
N ASN A 50 13.49 -1.12 -20.94
CA ASN A 50 13.04 -0.39 -22.13
C ASN A 50 11.62 -0.77 -22.60
N LYS A 51 10.91 -1.58 -21.79
CA LYS A 51 9.55 -2.02 -22.09
C LYS A 51 8.54 -1.15 -21.34
N PRO A 52 7.62 -0.46 -22.03
CA PRO A 52 6.60 0.32 -21.36
C PRO A 52 5.60 -0.62 -20.67
N LEU A 53 5.42 -0.39 -19.38
CA LEU A 53 4.44 -1.08 -18.56
C LEU A 53 3.38 -0.10 -18.07
N TYR A 54 2.14 -0.52 -18.25
CA TYR A 54 0.94 0.22 -17.92
C TYR A 54 0.29 -0.48 -16.74
N LEU A 55 0.19 0.22 -15.62
CA LEU A 55 -0.35 -0.29 -14.38
C LEU A 55 -1.56 0.53 -13.97
N SER A 56 -2.50 -0.08 -13.28
CA SER A 56 -3.65 0.60 -12.69
C SER A 56 -3.89 0.12 -11.26
N ILE A 57 -4.42 1.00 -10.42
CA ILE A 57 -4.85 0.65 -9.05
C ILE A 57 -6.23 -0.02 -9.00
N VAL A 58 -6.94 -0.07 -10.13
CA VAL A 58 -8.26 -0.68 -10.27
C VAL A 58 -8.32 -1.51 -11.55
N THR A 59 -9.29 -2.42 -11.63
CA THR A 59 -9.57 -3.23 -12.83
C THR A 59 -11.06 -3.27 -13.10
N SER A 60 -11.47 -3.79 -14.27
CA SER A 60 -12.89 -3.99 -14.58
C SER A 60 -13.59 -4.95 -13.62
N SER A 61 -12.86 -5.91 -13.03
CA SER A 61 -13.40 -6.83 -12.02
C SER A 61 -13.31 -6.29 -10.59
N ARG A 62 -12.38 -5.36 -10.32
CA ARG A 62 -12.22 -4.69 -9.02
C ARG A 62 -12.22 -3.16 -9.22
N PRO A 63 -13.41 -2.51 -9.19
CA PRO A 63 -13.52 -1.07 -9.43
C PRO A 63 -13.05 -0.23 -8.24
N LEU A 64 -12.77 -0.85 -7.10
CA LEU A 64 -12.25 -0.21 -5.89
C LEU A 64 -10.77 -0.56 -5.71
N PRO A 65 -9.95 0.38 -5.20
CA PRO A 65 -8.54 0.12 -4.93
C PRO A 65 -8.38 -0.93 -3.84
N SER A 66 -7.46 -1.87 -4.05
CA SER A 66 -7.07 -2.86 -3.05
C SER A 66 -5.93 -2.28 -2.21
N ILE A 67 -6.20 -2.03 -0.92
CA ILE A 67 -5.20 -1.57 0.05
C ILE A 67 -4.83 -2.75 0.94
N ASP A 68 -3.54 -3.00 1.07
CA ASP A 68 -2.99 -3.98 1.99
C ASP A 68 -2.04 -3.33 3.00
N TYR A 69 -1.78 -4.03 4.10
CA TYR A 69 -0.91 -3.61 5.18
C TYR A 69 0.28 -4.56 5.30
N LEU A 70 1.48 -3.98 5.25
CA LEU A 70 2.72 -4.74 5.42
C LEU A 70 3.41 -4.29 6.70
N LEU A 71 3.84 -5.25 7.50
CA LEU A 71 4.70 -5.00 8.65
C LEU A 71 6.16 -5.15 8.22
N LEU A 72 6.85 -4.04 8.01
CA LEU A 72 8.27 -4.04 7.65
C LEU A 72 9.12 -4.33 8.89
N LYS A 73 10.07 -5.27 8.74
CA LYS A 73 11.09 -5.54 9.77
C LYS A 73 11.99 -4.32 9.95
N ASP A 74 12.71 -4.29 11.07
CA ASP A 74 13.61 -3.19 11.38
C ASP A 74 14.66 -3.02 10.29
N GLN A 75 14.57 -1.92 9.55
CA GLN A 75 15.49 -1.62 8.45
C GLN A 75 16.93 -1.37 8.93
N LYS A 76 17.15 -1.04 10.21
CA LYS A 76 18.50 -0.78 10.75
C LYS A 76 19.25 -2.05 11.15
N ASN A 77 18.53 -3.13 11.48
CA ASN A 77 19.12 -4.39 11.96
C ASN A 77 18.90 -5.56 11.00
N THR A 78 18.03 -5.41 9.99
CA THR A 78 17.74 -6.44 9.00
C THR A 78 18.37 -6.05 7.67
N PHE A 79 19.71 -6.03 7.62
CA PHE A 79 20.43 -5.87 6.35
C PHE A 79 20.34 -7.18 5.57
N THR A 80 19.55 -7.19 4.51
CA THR A 80 19.72 -8.17 3.45
C THR A 80 21.02 -7.83 2.72
N ASN A 81 21.81 -8.85 2.35
CA ASN A 81 23.06 -8.66 1.59
C ASN A 81 22.81 -8.08 0.17
N GLN A 82 21.57 -7.81 -0.20
CA GLN A 82 21.17 -7.28 -1.49
C GLN A 82 20.64 -5.84 -1.34
N PRO A 83 21.15 -4.87 -2.11
CA PRO A 83 20.63 -3.51 -2.07
C PRO A 83 19.16 -3.50 -2.51
N ASN A 84 18.36 -2.66 -1.85
CA ASN A 84 16.95 -2.43 -2.15
C ASN A 84 15.99 -3.60 -1.86
N ILE A 85 16.36 -4.57 -1.02
CA ILE A 85 15.42 -5.58 -0.50
C ILE A 85 15.01 -5.22 0.93
N ILE A 86 13.71 -5.23 1.19
CA ILE A 86 13.11 -4.99 2.50
C ILE A 86 12.35 -6.24 2.91
N ASN A 87 12.63 -6.75 4.10
CA ASN A 87 11.90 -7.89 4.65
C ASN A 87 10.70 -7.39 5.46
N GLY A 88 9.60 -8.13 5.39
CA GLY A 88 8.41 -7.81 6.14
C GLY A 88 7.50 -9.02 6.29
N TYR A 89 6.33 -8.77 6.86
CA TYR A 89 5.27 -9.75 6.97
C TYR A 89 4.03 -9.25 6.24
N LEU A 90 3.44 -10.14 5.45
CA LEU A 90 2.06 -10.00 5.01
C LEU A 90 1.17 -10.46 6.16
N ILE A 91 0.23 -9.61 6.57
CA ILE A 91 -0.70 -9.94 7.65
C ILE A 91 -1.93 -10.58 7.00
N ASN A 92 -1.96 -11.91 6.96
CA ASN A 92 -3.13 -12.63 6.48
C ASN A 92 -4.05 -12.95 7.66
N LYS A 93 -5.33 -12.56 7.52
CA LYS A 93 -6.33 -12.94 8.51
C LYS A 93 -6.86 -14.32 8.13
N ASP A 94 -6.32 -15.35 8.78
CA ASP A 94 -6.98 -16.65 8.74
C ASP A 94 -8.33 -16.51 9.46
N SER A 95 -9.42 -16.91 8.79
CA SER A 95 -10.78 -16.69 9.31
C SER A 95 -11.12 -17.62 10.48
N THR A 96 -10.19 -18.48 10.87
CA THR A 96 -10.40 -19.62 11.77
C THR A 96 -9.63 -19.52 13.09
N THR A 97 -8.65 -18.63 13.20
CA THR A 97 -7.82 -18.48 14.41
C THR A 97 -7.65 -17.01 14.80
N ASP A 98 -7.74 -16.71 16.10
CA ASP A 98 -7.50 -15.36 16.66
C ASP A 98 -6.04 -14.87 16.51
N ASN A 99 -5.14 -15.73 16.04
CA ASN A 99 -3.76 -15.38 15.76
C ASN A 99 -3.61 -14.98 14.28
N PRO A 100 -3.05 -13.79 13.98
CA PRO A 100 -2.74 -13.41 12.61
C PRO A 100 -1.65 -14.35 12.06
N ASN A 101 -1.87 -14.88 10.86
CA ASN A 101 -0.83 -15.61 10.16
C ASN A 101 0.13 -14.60 9.53
N LEU A 102 1.38 -14.61 9.98
CA LEU A 102 2.43 -13.71 9.51
C LEU A 102 3.30 -14.46 8.50
N GLU A 103 3.03 -14.23 7.21
CA GLU A 103 3.86 -14.78 6.14
C GLU A 103 5.05 -13.86 5.89
N GLU A 104 6.27 -14.37 6.01
CA GLU A 104 7.48 -13.59 5.74
C GLU A 104 7.66 -13.38 4.23
N ILE A 105 7.85 -12.12 3.85
CA ILE A 105 8.01 -11.70 2.46
C ILE A 105 9.28 -10.86 2.28
N GLU A 106 9.88 -10.98 1.11
CA GLU A 106 10.97 -10.12 0.65
C GLU A 106 10.48 -9.18 -0.45
N LEU A 107 10.63 -7.89 -0.23
CA LEU A 107 10.15 -6.85 -1.13
C LEU A 107 11.33 -6.14 -1.79
N LYS A 108 11.44 -6.23 -3.11
CA LYS A 108 12.43 -5.47 -3.87
C LYS A 108 11.89 -4.10 -4.26
N VAL A 109 12.50 -3.05 -3.74
CA VAL A 109 12.21 -1.66 -4.14
C VAL A 109 12.72 -1.43 -5.56
N LYS A 110 11.79 -1.24 -6.50
CA LYS A 110 12.11 -0.99 -7.92
C LYS A 110 12.47 0.47 -8.17
N SER A 111 11.66 1.41 -7.68
CA SER A 111 11.86 2.84 -7.90
C SER A 111 10.97 3.66 -6.97
N GLN A 112 11.40 4.86 -6.61
CA GLN A 112 10.52 5.84 -6.00
C GLN A 112 9.60 6.46 -7.08
N LEU A 113 8.32 6.60 -6.75
CA LEU A 113 7.38 7.32 -7.61
C LEU A 113 7.71 8.82 -7.62
N ARG A 114 7.50 9.48 -8.76
CA ARG A 114 7.57 10.95 -8.81
C ARG A 114 6.50 11.55 -7.88
N THR A 115 6.82 12.68 -7.26
CA THR A 115 5.99 13.33 -6.23
C THR A 115 4.52 13.43 -6.62
N GLY A 116 4.21 13.98 -7.80
CA GLY A 116 2.80 14.12 -8.24
C GLY A 116 2.04 12.80 -8.46
N TYR A 117 2.73 11.69 -8.74
CA TYR A 117 2.08 10.37 -8.72
C TYR A 117 1.86 9.91 -7.28
N ALA A 118 2.89 9.99 -6.44
CA ALA A 118 2.83 9.56 -5.05
C ALA A 118 1.70 10.27 -4.27
N GLU A 119 1.58 11.60 -4.42
CA GLU A 119 0.55 12.41 -3.76
C GLU A 119 -0.87 11.96 -4.16
N ARG A 120 -1.09 11.68 -5.44
CA ARG A 120 -2.39 11.20 -5.93
C ARG A 120 -2.74 9.83 -5.36
N PHE A 121 -1.78 8.91 -5.29
CA PHE A 121 -2.01 7.60 -4.68
C PHE A 121 -2.28 7.69 -3.18
N GLN A 122 -1.54 8.54 -2.47
CA GLN A 122 -1.80 8.81 -1.06
C GLN A 122 -3.20 9.38 -0.85
N SER A 123 -3.63 10.31 -1.71
CA SER A 123 -4.98 10.86 -1.68
C SER A 123 -6.06 9.79 -1.90
N VAL A 124 -5.90 8.93 -2.91
CA VAL A 124 -6.85 7.84 -3.18
C VAL A 124 -6.92 6.85 -2.00
N ALA A 125 -5.77 6.44 -1.46
CA ALA A 125 -5.71 5.53 -0.32
C ALA A 125 -6.36 6.15 0.93
N ALA A 126 -6.12 7.44 1.19
CA ALA A 126 -6.71 8.16 2.30
C ALA A 126 -8.24 8.29 2.14
N GLN A 127 -8.72 8.68 0.96
CA GLN A 127 -10.16 8.78 0.67
C GLN A 127 -10.88 7.44 0.81
N TYR A 128 -10.26 6.36 0.32
CA TYR A 128 -10.83 5.02 0.46
C TYR A 128 -10.87 4.58 1.92
N THR A 129 -9.78 4.78 2.68
CA THR A 129 -9.74 4.46 4.12
C THR A 129 -10.78 5.27 4.90
N ALA A 130 -10.94 6.56 4.60
CA ALA A 130 -11.89 7.44 5.29
C ALA A 130 -13.35 6.97 5.14
N ARG A 131 -13.69 6.30 4.02
CA ARG A 131 -15.02 5.72 3.81
C ARG A 131 -15.30 4.48 4.65
N ILE A 132 -14.26 3.85 5.20
CA ILE A 132 -14.36 2.65 6.06
C ILE A 132 -14.52 3.05 7.54
N GLY A 133 -14.33 4.33 7.88
CA GLY A 133 -14.57 4.87 9.23
C GLY A 133 -16.06 4.90 9.56
N VAL A 134 -16.62 3.73 9.91
CA VAL A 134 -17.89 3.65 10.62
C VAL A 134 -17.54 3.75 12.11
N ASP A 135 -17.85 4.89 12.72
CA ASP A 135 -17.80 5.03 14.18
C ASP A 135 -18.91 4.15 14.77
N TYR A 136 -18.54 2.99 15.29
CA TYR A 136 -19.48 2.12 15.99
C TYR A 136 -19.85 2.76 17.33
N PHE A 137 -21.14 3.05 17.52
CA PHE A 137 -21.68 3.43 18.84
C PHE A 137 -22.44 2.24 19.44
N ASN A 138 -22.40 2.12 20.77
CA ASN A 138 -23.12 1.07 21.48
C ASN A 138 -24.59 1.49 21.69
N GLU A 139 -25.49 0.89 20.91
CA GLU A 139 -26.94 1.13 20.98
C GLU A 139 -27.55 0.83 22.36
N LYS A 140 -26.96 -0.08 23.15
CA LYS A 140 -27.49 -0.51 24.47
C LYS A 140 -27.32 0.51 25.60
N THR A 141 -26.81 1.71 25.30
CA THR A 141 -26.49 2.74 26.31
C THR A 141 -27.43 3.95 26.25
N LEU A 142 -28.57 3.85 25.54
CA LEU A 142 -29.65 4.84 25.50
C LEU A 142 -30.88 4.35 26.28
#